data_AF-A0A6J7ZZ19-F1
#
_entry.id   AF-A0A6J7ZZ19-F1
#
_cell.length_a   1.000
_cell.length_b   1.000
_cell.length_c   1.000
_cell.angle_alpha   90.00
_cell.angle_beta   90.00
_cell.angle_gamma   90.00
#
_symmetry.space_group_name_H-M   'P 1'
#
loop_
_entity.id
_entity.type
_entity.pdbx_description
1 polymer ?
#
loop_
_entity_poly.entity_id
_entity_poly.type
_entity_poly.pdbx_seq_one_letter_code
_entity_poly.pdbx_strand_id
1 'polypeptide(L)'
;MIKERGPNRGSMITGKTCHNQRIERLLRGVFEGVLCYYYFMEEGFLDISDDNKMYALHHVFLPEIDEKLSVWAQAWGKHRIRTAKWSPIRLFTAGMINNPTDFDILDYGTEGNYEDNLNHYDSIQDSRPILNSRAFTVNETCQEELNLHCPNNWTSSYYGIDIYHQAVQIIERNSRLKDLI
;
A
#
# COMPACT_ATOMS: atom_id res chain seq x y z
N MET A 1 -12.29 25.93 7.30
CA MET A 1 -12.34 24.96 6.19
C MET A 1 -13.25 25.39 5.03
N ILE A 2 -14.57 25.58 5.22
CA ILE A 2 -15.48 26.01 4.13
C ILE A 2 -15.12 27.42 3.59
N LYS A 3 -14.78 28.36 4.49
CA LYS A 3 -14.36 29.71 4.14
C LYS A 3 -13.05 29.82 3.35
N GLU A 4 -12.18 28.82 3.45
CA GLU A 4 -10.83 28.83 2.84
C GLU A 4 -10.76 28.00 1.56
N ARG A 5 -11.59 26.94 1.42
CA ARG A 5 -11.42 25.92 0.37
C ARG A 5 -12.66 25.67 -0.51
N GLY A 6 -13.75 26.42 -0.29
CA GLY A 6 -14.97 26.38 -1.11
C GLY A 6 -15.94 25.23 -0.76
N PRO A 7 -17.25 25.41 -1.02
CA PRO A 7 -18.27 24.37 -0.84
C PRO A 7 -18.18 23.27 -1.92
N ASN A 8 -18.76 22.09 -1.65
CA ASN A 8 -18.92 20.95 -2.59
C ASN A 8 -17.67 20.19 -3.05
N ARG A 9 -16.54 20.21 -2.33
CA ARG A 9 -15.39 19.36 -2.70
C ARG A 9 -15.51 17.87 -2.32
N GLY A 10 -16.55 17.44 -1.59
CA GLY A 10 -16.65 16.05 -1.11
C GLY A 10 -15.46 15.60 -0.24
N SER A 11 -14.62 16.53 0.25
CA SER A 11 -13.35 16.22 0.95
C SER A 11 -13.53 15.71 2.38
N MET A 12 -14.78 15.55 2.80
CA MET A 12 -15.12 14.98 4.09
C MET A 12 -16.01 13.78 3.81
N ILE A 13 -15.58 12.60 4.25
CA ILE A 13 -16.38 11.38 4.21
C ILE A 13 -17.54 11.58 5.18
N THR A 14 -18.62 12.19 4.69
CA THR A 14 -19.85 12.41 5.46
C THR A 14 -20.81 11.26 5.19
N GLY A 15 -20.69 10.20 5.99
CA GLY A 15 -21.68 9.13 6.12
C GLY A 15 -22.02 8.92 7.60
N LYS A 16 -23.12 8.19 7.91
CA LYS A 16 -23.45 7.81 9.29
C LYS A 16 -22.19 7.22 9.94
N THR A 17 -21.69 7.92 10.95
CA THR A 17 -20.36 7.81 11.55
C THR A 17 -19.98 6.40 12.03
N CYS A 18 -20.93 5.47 12.12
CA CYS A 18 -20.68 4.06 12.45
C CYS A 18 -20.06 3.22 11.30
N HIS A 19 -20.31 3.53 10.02
CA HIS A 19 -19.70 2.77 8.92
C HIS A 19 -18.20 3.09 8.79
N ASN A 20 -17.83 4.37 8.95
CA ASN A 20 -16.43 4.79 8.90
C ASN A 20 -15.64 4.27 10.11
N GLN A 21 -16.25 4.16 11.28
CA GLN A 21 -15.60 3.63 12.49
C GLN A 21 -15.03 2.22 12.34
N ARG A 22 -15.67 1.36 11.53
CA ARG A 22 -15.16 0.00 11.30
C ARG A 22 -13.92 0.01 10.40
N ILE A 23 -13.94 0.85 9.37
CA ILE A 23 -12.80 1.07 8.47
C ILE A 23 -11.65 1.71 9.26
N GLU A 24 -11.91 2.75 10.04
CA GLU A 24 -10.92 3.41 10.89
C GLU A 24 -10.30 2.45 11.92
N ARG A 25 -11.11 1.58 12.55
CA ARG A 25 -10.60 0.57 13.47
C ARG A 25 -9.76 -0.50 12.77
N LEU A 26 -10.15 -0.91 11.56
CA LEU A 26 -9.37 -1.81 10.74
C LEU A 26 -8.01 -1.19 10.37
N LEU A 27 -8.02 0.07 9.90
CA LEU A 27 -6.82 0.81 9.54
C LEU A 27 -5.88 1.01 10.73
N ARG A 28 -6.41 1.30 11.93
CA ARG A 28 -5.60 1.31 13.16
C ARG A 28 -4.98 -0.06 13.44
N GLY A 29 -5.71 -1.15 13.22
CA GLY A 29 -5.19 -2.51 13.38
C GLY A 29 -4.07 -2.84 12.37
N VAL A 30 -4.20 -2.40 11.12
CA VAL A 30 -3.13 -2.52 10.10
C VAL A 30 -1.91 -1.72 10.51
N PHE A 31 -2.11 -0.48 10.97
CA PHE A 31 -1.02 0.37 11.43
C PHE A 31 -0.29 -0.27 12.61
N GLU A 32 -0.99 -0.65 13.68
CA GLU A 32 -0.40 -1.26 14.87
C GLU A 32 0.24 -2.63 14.56
N GLY A 33 -0.36 -3.43 13.68
CA GLY A 33 0.09 -4.78 13.39
C GLY A 33 1.21 -4.89 12.36
N VAL A 34 1.30 -3.94 11.43
CA VAL A 34 2.18 -4.03 10.25
C VAL A 34 3.02 -2.77 10.06
N LEU A 35 2.40 -1.59 10.04
CA LEU A 35 3.08 -0.37 9.57
C LEU A 35 3.90 0.34 10.67
N CYS A 36 3.59 0.13 11.94
CA CYS A 36 4.23 0.85 13.05
C CYS A 36 5.76 0.63 13.09
N TYR A 37 6.23 -0.51 12.61
CA TYR A 37 7.65 -0.84 12.54
C TYR A 37 8.42 0.01 11.55
N TYR A 38 7.76 0.62 10.57
CA TYR A 38 8.38 1.42 9.51
C TYR A 38 8.35 2.92 9.81
N TYR A 39 7.85 3.32 10.98
CA TYR A 39 7.74 4.74 11.34
C TYR A 39 9.11 5.43 11.43
N PHE A 40 10.19 4.68 11.67
CA PHE A 40 11.57 5.21 11.64
C PHE A 40 11.93 5.84 10.29
N MET A 41 11.24 5.47 9.20
CA MET A 41 11.46 6.03 7.87
C MET A 41 11.11 7.52 7.80
N GLU A 42 10.22 8.01 8.67
CA GLU A 42 9.87 9.43 8.77
C GLU A 42 10.94 10.28 9.50
N GLU A 43 11.91 9.67 10.18
CA GLU A 43 12.94 10.38 10.98
C GLU A 43 14.07 11.01 10.13
N GLY A 44 13.83 11.24 8.84
CA GLY A 44 14.75 11.97 7.94
C GLY A 44 15.63 11.08 7.05
N PHE A 45 15.36 9.77 6.97
CA PHE A 45 16.05 8.86 6.06
C PHE A 45 15.49 8.87 4.64
N LEU A 46 14.25 9.35 4.45
CA LEU A 46 13.65 9.54 3.13
C LEU A 46 13.84 10.98 2.63
N ASP A 47 14.38 11.11 1.42
CA ASP A 47 14.17 12.31 0.60
C ASP A 47 13.18 11.97 -0.51
N ILE A 48 11.96 12.49 -0.39
CA ILE A 48 10.87 12.26 -1.35
C ILE A 48 11.18 12.89 -2.72
N SER A 49 12.13 13.83 -2.76
CA SER A 49 12.54 14.50 -4.00
C SER A 49 13.52 13.65 -4.83
N ASP A 50 14.12 12.63 -4.23
CA ASP A 50 15.13 11.78 -4.84
C ASP A 50 14.51 10.47 -5.32
N ASP A 51 14.27 10.38 -6.63
CA ASP A 51 13.66 9.23 -7.27
C ASP A 51 14.48 7.93 -7.06
N ASN A 52 15.82 8.03 -6.92
CA ASN A 52 16.68 6.87 -6.69
C ASN A 52 16.42 6.25 -5.32
N LYS A 53 16.33 7.11 -4.29
CA LYS A 53 16.04 6.69 -2.91
C LYS A 53 14.63 6.16 -2.78
N MET A 54 13.67 6.75 -3.48
CA MET A 54 12.29 6.29 -3.52
C MET A 54 12.18 4.90 -4.15
N TYR A 55 12.91 4.67 -5.25
CA TYR A 55 12.97 3.34 -5.86
C TYR A 55 13.63 2.32 -4.93
N ALA A 56 14.77 2.65 -4.33
CA ALA A 56 15.47 1.78 -3.39
C ALA A 56 14.57 1.36 -2.22
N LEU A 57 13.77 2.31 -1.71
CA LEU A 57 12.81 2.08 -0.64
C LEU A 57 11.74 1.07 -1.06
N HIS A 58 11.10 1.29 -2.22
CA HIS A 58 10.09 0.39 -2.73
C HIS A 58 10.64 -1.01 -2.99
N HIS A 59 11.83 -1.12 -3.57
CA HIS A 59 12.45 -2.41 -3.84
C HIS A 59 12.68 -3.23 -2.56
N VAL A 60 13.16 -2.59 -1.49
CA VAL A 60 13.49 -3.29 -0.23
C VAL A 60 12.26 -3.58 0.61
N PHE A 61 11.38 -2.58 0.82
CA PHE A 61 10.33 -2.68 1.84
C PHE A 61 8.96 -3.07 1.32
N LEU A 62 8.64 -2.80 0.05
CA LEU A 62 7.35 -3.20 -0.52
C LEU A 62 7.09 -4.71 -0.41
N PRO A 63 8.01 -5.61 -0.82
CA PRO A 63 7.76 -7.05 -0.71
C PRO A 63 7.60 -7.50 0.75
N GLU A 64 8.35 -6.91 1.68
CA GLU A 64 8.26 -7.23 3.12
C GLU A 64 6.92 -6.78 3.72
N ILE A 65 6.48 -5.56 3.37
CA ILE A 65 5.18 -5.02 3.80
C ILE A 65 4.05 -5.89 3.26
N ASP A 66 4.09 -6.29 1.99
CA ASP A 66 3.08 -7.15 1.37
C ASP A 66 2.99 -8.52 2.05
N GLU A 67 4.13 -9.14 2.37
CA GLU A 67 4.16 -10.39 3.12
C GLU A 67 3.53 -10.22 4.51
N LYS A 68 3.92 -9.17 5.25
CA LYS A 68 3.36 -8.89 6.58
C LYS A 68 1.87 -8.57 6.52
N LEU A 69 1.40 -7.84 5.52
CA LEU A 69 -0.01 -7.56 5.28
C LEU A 69 -0.78 -8.85 5.01
N SER A 70 -0.23 -9.76 4.20
CA SER A 70 -0.85 -11.07 3.94
C SER A 70 -1.01 -11.89 5.21
N VAL A 71 0.05 -11.98 6.03
CA VAL A 71 0.02 -12.69 7.31
C VAL A 71 -0.97 -12.04 8.27
N TRP A 72 -0.94 -10.72 8.40
CA TRP A 72 -1.85 -9.97 9.25
C TRP A 72 -3.31 -10.15 8.81
N ALA A 73 -3.61 -10.07 7.52
CA ALA A 73 -4.94 -10.25 6.97
C ALA A 73 -5.50 -11.65 7.27
N GLN A 74 -4.66 -12.69 7.16
CA GLN A 74 -5.05 -14.05 7.52
C GLN A 74 -5.32 -14.21 9.02
N ALA A 75 -4.47 -13.64 9.88
CA ALA A 75 -4.65 -13.67 11.33
C ALA A 75 -5.90 -12.90 11.74
N TRP A 76 -6.09 -11.69 11.19
CA TRP A 76 -7.24 -10.85 11.45
C TRP A 76 -8.53 -11.49 10.92
N GLY A 77 -8.54 -12.11 9.74
CA GLY A 77 -9.73 -12.80 9.24
C GLY A 77 -10.20 -13.95 10.14
N LYS A 78 -9.28 -14.57 10.89
CA LYS A 78 -9.52 -15.75 11.75
C LYS A 78 -9.71 -15.40 13.24
N HIS A 79 -9.41 -14.18 13.67
CA HIS A 79 -9.53 -13.79 15.08
C HIS A 79 -10.99 -13.83 15.54
N ARG A 80 -11.23 -14.10 16.82
CA ARG A 80 -12.59 -14.14 17.37
C ARG A 80 -13.07 -12.74 17.73
N ILE A 81 -14.19 -12.30 17.16
CA ILE A 81 -14.84 -11.06 17.57
C ILE A 81 -15.60 -11.31 18.87
N ARG A 82 -15.26 -10.57 19.94
CA ARG A 82 -15.86 -10.76 21.28
C ARG A 82 -17.39 -10.66 21.27
N THR A 83 -17.93 -9.68 20.57
CA THR A 83 -19.38 -9.40 20.53
C THR A 83 -20.16 -10.38 19.66
N ALA A 84 -19.54 -10.89 18.60
CA ALA A 84 -20.18 -11.80 17.66
C ALA A 84 -19.87 -13.28 17.90
N LYS A 85 -18.91 -13.61 18.80
CA LYS A 85 -18.41 -14.96 19.15
C LYS A 85 -17.76 -15.77 18.02
N TRP A 86 -17.82 -15.29 16.78
CA TRP A 86 -17.31 -15.93 15.56
C TRP A 86 -16.21 -15.05 14.94
N SER A 87 -15.42 -15.61 14.02
CA SER A 87 -14.39 -14.85 13.30
C SER A 87 -14.97 -14.05 12.14
N PRO A 88 -14.32 -12.95 11.71
CA PRO A 88 -14.77 -12.17 10.56
C PRO A 88 -15.06 -13.04 9.35
N ILE A 89 -14.15 -13.96 9.01
CA ILE A 89 -14.33 -14.83 7.85
C ILE A 89 -15.55 -15.76 8.00
N ARG A 90 -15.79 -16.30 9.21
CA ARG A 90 -16.96 -17.15 9.43
C ARG A 90 -18.27 -16.36 9.38
N LEU A 91 -18.28 -15.13 9.91
CA LEU A 91 -19.46 -14.25 9.84
C LEU A 91 -19.77 -13.87 8.40
N PHE A 92 -18.74 -13.57 7.61
CA PHE A 92 -18.87 -13.28 6.19
C PHE A 92 -19.42 -14.48 5.42
N THR A 93 -18.77 -15.66 5.56
CA THR A 93 -19.23 -16.90 4.91
C THR A 93 -20.66 -17.26 5.33
N ALA A 94 -21.02 -17.15 6.61
CA ALA A 94 -22.38 -17.39 7.07
C ALA A 94 -23.39 -16.37 6.48
N GLY A 95 -22.99 -15.11 6.34
CA GLY A 95 -23.79 -14.09 5.67
C GLY A 95 -24.09 -14.45 4.21
N MET A 96 -23.06 -14.89 3.48
CA MET A 96 -23.19 -15.30 2.07
C MET A 96 -24.06 -16.55 1.89
N ILE A 97 -23.93 -17.54 2.77
CA ILE A 97 -24.77 -18.75 2.72
C ILE A 97 -26.24 -18.40 2.99
N ASN A 98 -26.51 -17.52 3.96
CA ASN A 98 -27.88 -17.19 4.36
C ASN A 98 -28.56 -16.19 3.40
N ASN A 99 -27.78 -15.33 2.74
CA ASN A 99 -28.25 -14.37 1.75
C ASN A 99 -27.36 -14.48 0.49
N PRO A 100 -27.59 -15.50 -0.35
CA PRO A 100 -26.81 -15.67 -1.58
C PRO A 100 -27.07 -14.48 -2.49
N THR A 101 -26.02 -13.71 -2.73
CA THR A 101 -25.94 -12.68 -3.76
C THR A 101 -25.12 -13.23 -4.93
N ASP A 102 -25.37 -12.79 -6.16
CA ASP A 102 -24.56 -13.08 -7.37
C ASP A 102 -23.14 -12.47 -7.31
N PHE A 103 -22.59 -12.32 -6.11
CA PHE A 103 -21.34 -11.65 -5.81
C PHE A 103 -20.23 -12.69 -5.78
N ASP A 104 -19.26 -12.59 -6.68
CA ASP A 104 -18.10 -13.48 -6.68
C ASP A 104 -17.14 -13.08 -5.56
N ILE A 105 -16.69 -14.06 -4.77
CA ILE A 105 -15.74 -13.84 -3.67
C ILE A 105 -14.40 -13.35 -4.22
N LEU A 106 -14.08 -13.71 -5.46
CA LEU A 106 -12.88 -13.24 -6.16
C LEU A 106 -12.94 -11.75 -6.54
N ASP A 107 -14.12 -11.13 -6.50
CA ASP A 107 -14.35 -9.72 -6.83
C ASP A 107 -14.47 -8.81 -5.57
N TYR A 108 -14.27 -9.38 -4.38
CA TYR A 108 -14.33 -8.61 -3.14
C TYR A 108 -13.00 -7.88 -2.90
N GLY A 109 -13.03 -6.54 -2.83
CA GLY A 109 -11.82 -5.71 -2.76
C GLY A 109 -11.25 -5.28 -4.11
N THR A 110 -11.83 -5.72 -5.24
CA THR A 110 -11.62 -5.15 -6.59
C THR A 110 -12.66 -4.11 -6.95
N GLU A 111 -13.56 -3.76 -6.02
CA GLU A 111 -14.49 -2.64 -6.09
C GLU A 111 -13.73 -1.29 -6.17
N GLY A 112 -13.23 -0.99 -7.36
CA GLY A 112 -12.29 0.08 -7.68
C GLY A 112 -11.37 -0.22 -8.88
N ASN A 113 -11.11 -1.50 -9.16
CA ASN A 113 -10.53 -2.00 -10.42
C ASN A 113 -11.65 -2.22 -11.44
N TYR A 114 -12.38 -1.17 -11.78
CA TYR A 114 -13.06 -1.18 -13.06
C TYR A 114 -11.95 -1.20 -14.11
N GLU A 115 -11.91 -2.21 -14.98
CA GLU A 115 -11.29 -1.98 -16.29
C GLU A 115 -11.93 -0.70 -16.80
N ASP A 116 -11.12 0.35 -16.87
CA ASP A 116 -11.53 1.70 -17.18
C ASP A 116 -12.11 1.66 -18.58
N ASN A 117 -13.41 1.39 -18.67
CA ASN A 117 -14.14 1.46 -19.91
C ASN A 117 -14.24 2.97 -20.17
N LEU A 118 -13.16 3.50 -20.79
CA LEU A 118 -12.87 4.91 -21.10
C LEU A 118 -14.04 5.67 -21.75
N ASN A 119 -15.12 4.98 -22.11
CA ASN A 119 -16.28 5.53 -22.79
C ASN A 119 -17.43 5.97 -21.87
N HIS A 120 -17.40 5.74 -20.54
CA HIS A 120 -18.50 6.15 -19.65
C HIS A 120 -18.15 7.31 -18.70
N TYR A 121 -16.87 7.65 -18.52
CA TYR A 121 -16.43 8.66 -17.55
C TYR A 121 -16.20 10.06 -18.15
N ASP A 122 -16.62 10.31 -19.39
CA ASP A 122 -16.43 11.62 -20.05
C ASP A 122 -17.40 12.72 -19.56
N SER A 123 -18.28 12.43 -18.57
CA SER A 123 -19.30 13.39 -18.11
C SER A 123 -19.11 13.91 -16.68
N ILE A 124 -18.12 13.43 -15.93
CA ILE A 124 -17.75 14.01 -14.63
C ILE A 124 -16.24 14.21 -14.64
N GLN A 125 -15.78 15.45 -14.76
CA GLN A 125 -14.40 15.83 -14.52
C GLN A 125 -14.03 15.50 -13.06
N ASP A 126 -13.71 14.24 -12.76
CA ASP A 126 -13.10 13.89 -11.49
C ASP A 126 -11.73 14.56 -11.48
N SER A 127 -11.66 15.68 -10.78
CA SER A 127 -10.49 16.58 -10.72
C SER A 127 -9.36 15.97 -9.88
N ARG A 128 -9.32 14.64 -9.75
CA ARG A 128 -8.25 13.94 -9.05
C ARG A 128 -7.02 13.95 -9.94
N PRO A 129 -5.88 14.47 -9.46
CA PRO A 129 -4.66 14.42 -10.23
C PRO A 129 -4.32 12.95 -10.49
N ILE A 130 -4.22 12.58 -11.76
CA ILE A 130 -3.61 11.31 -12.16
C ILE A 130 -2.14 11.43 -11.77
N LEU A 131 -1.76 10.75 -10.69
CA LEU A 131 -0.37 10.60 -10.32
C LEU A 131 0.24 9.64 -11.33
N ASN A 132 0.87 10.18 -12.38
CA ASN A 132 1.75 9.38 -13.22
C ASN A 132 2.82 8.82 -12.29
N SER A 133 2.78 7.50 -12.05
CA SER A 133 3.88 6.82 -11.40
C SER A 133 5.13 7.17 -12.21
N ARG A 134 6.07 7.91 -11.61
CA ARG A 134 7.36 8.13 -12.26
C ARG A 134 7.94 6.74 -12.46
N ALA A 135 7.86 6.24 -13.69
CA ALA A 135 8.46 4.98 -14.05
C ALA A 135 9.98 5.18 -13.96
N PHE A 136 10.51 5.03 -12.75
CA PHE A 136 11.94 5.00 -12.53
C PHE A 136 12.45 3.66 -13.06
N THR A 137 12.94 3.69 -14.29
CA THR A 137 13.47 2.51 -14.97
C THR A 137 14.94 2.33 -14.60
N VAL A 138 15.20 1.36 -13.72
CA VAL A 138 16.55 0.90 -13.41
C VAL A 138 17.08 0.07 -14.58
N ASN A 139 18.38 0.19 -14.88
CA ASN A 139 19.02 -0.64 -15.90
C ASN A 139 18.96 -2.12 -15.49
N GLU A 140 18.85 -3.01 -16.47
CA GLU A 140 18.79 -4.47 -16.24
C GLU A 140 19.97 -4.97 -15.39
N THR A 141 21.17 -4.47 -15.65
CA THR A 141 22.38 -4.79 -14.86
C THR A 141 22.29 -4.35 -13.39
N CYS A 142 21.67 -3.20 -13.14
CA CYS A 142 21.50 -2.69 -11.78
C CYS A 142 20.38 -3.47 -11.05
N GLN A 143 19.36 -3.94 -11.77
CA GLN A 143 18.33 -4.81 -11.21
C GLN A 143 18.90 -6.17 -10.78
N GLU A 144 19.79 -6.75 -11.59
CA GLU A 144 20.47 -8.01 -11.25
C GLU A 144 21.35 -7.85 -10.00
N GLU A 145 22.13 -6.77 -9.90
CA GLU A 145 22.93 -6.47 -8.71
C GLU A 145 22.07 -6.27 -7.46
N LEU A 146 20.94 -5.56 -7.60
CA LEU A 146 19.98 -5.38 -6.51
C LEU A 146 19.41 -6.72 -6.06
N ASN A 147 18.99 -7.59 -6.98
CA ASN A 147 18.44 -8.90 -6.63
C ASN A 147 19.48 -9.82 -5.97
N LEU A 148 20.77 -9.69 -6.32
CA LEU A 148 21.85 -10.46 -5.72
C LEU A 148 22.17 -10.00 -4.28
N HIS A 149 22.23 -8.69 -4.08
CA HIS A 149 22.70 -8.09 -2.82
C HIS A 149 21.57 -7.75 -1.84
N CYS A 150 20.37 -7.48 -2.35
CA CYS A 150 19.17 -7.10 -1.60
C CYS A 150 18.00 -8.01 -2.02
N PRO A 151 18.06 -9.33 -1.78
CA PRO A 151 16.99 -10.24 -2.17
C PRO A 151 15.73 -9.99 -1.33
N ASN A 152 14.53 -10.19 -1.89
CA ASN A 152 13.25 -9.91 -1.21
C ASN A 152 13.07 -10.58 0.17
N ASN A 153 13.76 -11.69 0.43
CA ASN A 153 13.71 -12.44 1.69
C ASN A 153 14.87 -12.09 2.64
N TRP A 154 15.34 -10.85 2.57
CA TRP A 154 16.45 -10.38 3.38
C TRP A 154 16.14 -10.46 4.87
N THR A 155 17.19 -10.63 5.69
CA THR A 155 17.07 -10.59 7.15
C THR A 155 18.03 -9.53 7.67
N SER A 156 17.53 -8.64 8.51
CA SER A 156 18.30 -7.53 9.06
C SER A 156 18.06 -7.41 10.56
N SER A 157 19.14 -7.11 11.28
CA SER A 157 19.07 -6.77 12.71
C SER A 157 18.70 -5.30 12.96
N TYR A 158 18.66 -4.49 11.90
CA TYR A 158 18.39 -3.05 11.92
C TYR A 158 17.15 -2.70 11.10
N TYR A 159 16.11 -3.55 11.16
CA TYR A 159 14.82 -3.32 10.48
C TYR A 159 14.93 -3.04 8.97
N GLY A 160 15.97 -3.54 8.30
CA GLY A 160 16.19 -3.37 6.86
C GLY A 160 16.88 -2.07 6.44
N ILE A 161 17.28 -1.22 7.39
CA ILE A 161 17.95 0.07 7.11
C ILE A 161 19.31 -0.15 6.42
N ASP A 162 20.05 -1.16 6.85
CA ASP A 162 21.32 -1.59 6.26
C ASP A 162 21.16 -1.98 4.78
N ILE A 163 20.12 -2.75 4.47
CA ILE A 163 19.82 -3.21 3.12
C ILE A 163 19.34 -2.05 2.24
N TYR A 164 18.54 -1.15 2.80
CA TYR A 164 18.16 0.09 2.13
C TYR A 164 19.39 0.92 1.73
N HIS A 165 20.34 1.13 2.65
CA HIS A 165 21.57 1.85 2.33
C HIS A 165 22.39 1.15 1.24
N GLN A 166 22.45 -0.18 1.28
CA GLN A 166 23.12 -0.96 0.24
C GLN A 166 22.44 -0.80 -1.13
N ALA A 167 21.11 -0.83 -1.18
CA ALA A 167 20.35 -0.62 -2.40
C ALA A 167 20.57 0.79 -2.97
N VAL A 168 20.55 1.83 -2.12
CA VAL A 168 20.84 3.22 -2.52
C VAL A 168 22.24 3.33 -3.13
N GLN A 169 23.26 2.74 -2.49
CA GLN A 169 24.63 2.77 -3.02
C GLN A 169 24.75 2.11 -4.41
N ILE A 170 24.06 0.98 -4.62
CA ILE A 170 24.05 0.28 -5.92
C ILE A 170 23.39 1.16 -6.99
N ILE A 171 22.26 1.79 -6.67
CA ILE A 171 21.50 2.62 -7.61
C ILE A 171 22.25 3.92 -7.93
N GLU A 172 22.83 4.59 -6.93
CA GLU A 172 23.63 5.81 -7.14
C GLU A 172 24.87 5.53 -7.99
N ARG A 173 25.56 4.40 -7.74
CA ARG A 173 26.72 3.96 -8.54
C ARG A 173 26.34 3.77 -10.00
N ASN A 174 25.23 3.09 -10.27
CA ASN A 174 24.75 2.84 -11.62
C ASN A 174 24.19 4.09 -12.31
N SER A 175 23.65 5.05 -11.55
CA SER A 175 23.15 6.32 -12.09
C SER A 175 24.28 7.24 -12.53
N ARG A 176 25.38 7.35 -11.76
CA ARG A 176 26.57 8.14 -12.14
C ARG A 176 27.26 7.64 -13.42
N LEU A 177 27.12 6.35 -13.72
CA LEU A 177 27.66 5.78 -14.96
C LEU A 177 26.86 6.19 -16.20
N LYS A 178 25.59 6.59 -16.06
CA LYS A 178 24.79 7.13 -17.17
C LYS A 178 25.20 8.55 -17.55
N ASP A 179 25.66 9.36 -16.60
CA ASP A 179 26.04 10.76 -16.83
C ASP A 179 27.44 10.94 -17.47
N LEU A 180 28.20 9.84 -17.60
CA LEU A 180 29.57 9.82 -18.13
C LEU A 180 29.68 9.35 -19.59
N ILE A 181 28.56 9.01 -20.24
CA ILE A 181 28.46 8.57 -21.64
C ILE A 181 27.61 9.58 -22.41
#